data_AF-A0A645ECI9-F1
#
_entry.id   AF-A0A645ECI9-F1
#
_cell.length_a   1.000
_cell.length_b   1.000
_cell.length_c   1.000
_cell.angle_alpha   90.00
_cell.angle_beta   90.00
_cell.angle_gamma   90.00
#
_symmetry.space_group_name_H-M   'P 1'
#
loop_
_entity.id
_entity.type
_entity.pdbx_description
1 polymer ?
#
loop_
_entity_poly.entity_id
_entity_poly.type
_entity_poly.pdbx_seq_one_letter_code
_entity_poly.pdbx_strand_id
1 'polypeptide(L)'
;MPNDEQLNLIKQRILNDDVKYIAYESNMSDDMIALYNQLKDELGLVEVDLSNLSSLTDQEIADKKDYIQVMYENLAALENIAN
;
A
#
# COMPACT_ATOMS: atom_id res chain seq x y z
N MET A 1 -8.32 -13.38 -4.76
CA MET A 1 -9.11 -12.17 -4.48
C MET A 1 -10.16 -12.48 -3.42
N PRO A 2 -10.52 -11.53 -2.55
CA PRO A 2 -11.62 -11.69 -1.60
C PRO A 2 -12.95 -11.86 -2.36
N ASN A 3 -13.88 -12.61 -1.79
CA ASN A 3 -15.26 -12.66 -2.27
C ASN A 3 -16.06 -11.41 -1.81
N ASP A 4 -17.27 -11.23 -2.32
CA ASP A 4 -18.08 -10.02 -2.03
C ASP A 4 -18.37 -9.82 -0.53
N GLU A 5 -18.62 -10.91 0.22
CA GLU A 5 -18.84 -10.84 1.67
C GLU A 5 -17.56 -10.41 2.40
N GLN A 6 -16.41 -10.98 2.04
CA GLN A 6 -15.11 -10.62 2.59
C GLN A 6 -14.75 -9.17 2.27
N LEU A 7 -15.02 -8.73 1.04
CA LEU A 7 -14.76 -7.35 0.63
C LEU A 7 -15.61 -6.37 1.44
N ASN A 8 -16.89 -6.68 1.65
CA ASN A 8 -17.76 -5.85 2.49
C ASN A 8 -17.27 -5.79 3.95
N LEU A 9 -16.81 -6.91 4.51
CA LEU A 9 -16.24 -6.91 5.86
C LEU A 9 -14.96 -6.06 5.95
N ILE A 10 -14.10 -6.11 4.92
CA ILE A 10 -12.89 -5.28 4.84
C ILE A 10 -13.27 -3.79 4.78
N LYS A 11 -14.23 -3.41 3.92
CA LYS A 11 -14.71 -2.02 3.81
C LYS A 11 -15.29 -1.52 5.14
N GLN A 12 -16.11 -2.33 5.79
CA GLN A 12 -16.68 -1.98 7.10
C GLN A 12 -15.60 -1.80 8.16
N ARG A 13 -14.58 -2.65 8.17
CA ARG A 13 -13.43 -2.52 9.07
C ARG A 13 -12.68 -1.20 8.84
N ILE A 14 -12.37 -0.87 7.59
CA ILE A 14 -11.67 0.37 7.19
C ILE A 14 -12.43 1.61 7.70
N LEU A 15 -13.75 1.64 7.51
CA LEU A 15 -14.60 2.73 7.98
C LEU A 15 -14.70 2.81 9.51
N ASN A 16 -14.86 1.67 10.18
CA ASN A 16 -14.98 1.62 11.64
C ASN A 16 -13.68 1.99 12.36
N ASP A 17 -12.54 1.67 11.75
CA ASP A 17 -11.21 1.92 12.32
C ASP A 17 -10.65 3.31 11.91
N ASP A 18 -11.44 4.17 11.24
CA ASP A 18 -11.06 5.50 10.70
C ASP A 18 -9.74 5.47 9.91
N VAL A 19 -9.58 4.43 9.08
CA VAL A 19 -8.37 4.24 8.27
C VAL A 19 -8.35 5.27 7.15
N LYS A 20 -7.25 6.02 7.06
CA LYS A 20 -7.09 7.14 6.09
C LYS A 20 -6.11 6.87 4.98
N TYR A 21 -5.29 5.83 5.12
CA TYR A 21 -4.16 5.58 4.26
C TYR A 21 -4.23 4.18 3.67
N ILE A 22 -3.76 4.04 2.43
CA ILE A 22 -3.65 2.76 1.74
C ILE A 22 -2.28 2.64 1.10
N ALA A 23 -1.59 1.54 1.41
CA ALA A 23 -0.28 1.24 0.85
C ALA A 23 -0.41 0.79 -0.62
N TYR A 24 0.38 1.37 -1.50
CA TYR A 24 0.56 0.88 -2.86
C TYR A 24 1.83 0.04 -2.95
N GLU A 25 1.72 -1.18 -3.49
CA GLU A 25 2.88 -2.04 -3.73
C GLU A 25 3.17 -2.15 -5.23
N SER A 26 4.42 -1.94 -5.63
CA SER A 26 4.84 -1.90 -7.04
C SER A 26 4.69 -3.22 -7.80
N ASN A 27 4.54 -4.35 -7.10
CA ASN A 27 4.44 -5.69 -7.68
C ASN A 27 3.01 -6.27 -7.63
N MET A 28 1.98 -5.43 -7.46
CA MET A 28 0.58 -5.85 -7.55
C MET A 28 0.20 -6.33 -8.96
N SER A 29 -0.63 -7.37 -9.03
CA SER A 29 -1.26 -7.79 -10.29
C SER A 29 -2.35 -6.78 -10.73
N ASP A 30 -2.67 -6.72 -12.02
CA ASP A 30 -3.69 -5.80 -12.57
C ASP A 30 -5.03 -5.87 -11.82
N ASP A 31 -5.48 -7.08 -11.47
CA ASP A 31 -6.70 -7.30 -10.67
C ASP A 31 -6.63 -6.65 -9.28
N MET A 32 -5.45 -6.67 -8.64
CA MET A 32 -5.23 -6.03 -7.33
C MET A 32 -5.15 -4.52 -7.46
N ILE A 33 -4.55 -4.01 -8.54
CA ILE A 33 -4.53 -2.58 -8.86
C ILE A 33 -5.96 -2.06 -9.06
N ALA A 34 -6.82 -2.81 -9.75
CA ALA A 34 -8.22 -2.45 -9.93
C ALA A 34 -8.97 -2.39 -8.58
N LEU A 35 -8.78 -3.39 -7.72
CA LEU A 35 -9.38 -3.41 -6.38
C LEU A 35 -8.84 -2.27 -5.50
N TYR A 36 -7.53 -2.01 -5.56
CA TYR A 36 -6.86 -0.93 -4.87
C TYR A 36 -7.47 0.42 -5.24
N ASN A 37 -7.58 0.70 -6.55
CA ASN A 37 -8.16 1.95 -7.04
C ASN A 37 -9.63 2.08 -6.62
N GLN A 38 -10.40 0.99 -6.70
CA GLN A 38 -11.79 0.99 -6.23
C GLN A 38 -11.88 1.39 -4.75
N LEU A 39 -11.11 0.75 -3.87
CA LEU A 39 -11.15 1.03 -2.43
C LEU A 39 -10.65 2.45 -2.12
N LYS A 40 -9.61 2.90 -2.80
CA LYS A 40 -9.05 4.25 -2.66
C LYS A 40 -10.08 5.31 -3.00
N ASP A 41 -10.74 5.20 -4.15
CA ASP A 41 -11.72 6.18 -4.62
C ASP A 41 -13.04 6.11 -3.83
N GLU A 42 -13.50 4.90 -3.49
CA GLU A 42 -14.77 4.68 -2.78
C GLU A 42 -14.70 5.15 -1.33
N LEU A 43 -13.55 4.97 -0.66
CA LEU A 43 -13.38 5.28 0.76
C LEU A 43 -12.56 6.57 0.99
N GLY A 44 -12.08 7.22 -0.07
CA GLY A 44 -11.32 8.47 0.02
C GLY A 44 -9.95 8.30 0.70
N LEU A 45 -9.29 7.16 0.48
CA LEU A 45 -8.01 6.84 1.12
C LEU A 45 -6.86 7.59 0.45
N VAL A 46 -5.89 8.03 1.25
CA VAL A 46 -4.66 8.65 0.77
C VAL A 46 -3.64 7.55 0.47
N GLU A 47 -3.11 7.58 -0.74
CA GLU A 47 -2.06 6.64 -1.16
C GLU A 47 -0.76 6.91 -0.42
N VAL A 48 -0.13 5.83 0.02
CA VAL A 48 1.22 5.84 0.60
C VAL A 48 2.05 4.84 -0.18
N ASP A 49 3.17 5.32 -0.72
CA ASP A 49 4.15 4.45 -1.37
C ASP A 49 4.95 3.72 -0.29
N LEU A 50 4.77 2.39 -0.23
CA LEU A 50 5.45 1.52 0.73
C LEU A 50 5.97 0.30 -0.01
N SER A 51 7.29 0.12 0.04
CA SER A 51 7.90 -1.09 -0.50
C SER A 51 7.58 -2.28 0.38
N ASN A 52 7.10 -3.37 -0.23
CA ASN A 52 6.80 -4.60 0.48
C ASN A 52 8.03 -5.48 0.75
N LEU A 53 9.23 -5.01 0.36
CA LEU A 53 10.53 -5.64 0.60
C LEU A 53 10.71 -7.05 0.00
N SER A 54 9.67 -7.59 -0.65
CA SER A 54 9.64 -8.93 -1.22
C SER A 54 10.46 -9.01 -2.51
N SER A 55 10.63 -7.87 -3.18
CA SER A 55 11.44 -7.71 -4.39
C SER A 55 11.91 -6.25 -4.48
N LEU A 56 13.18 -6.06 -4.82
CA LEU A 56 13.67 -4.75 -5.27
C LEU A 56 13.20 -4.52 -6.70
N THR A 57 12.76 -3.30 -6.99
CA THR A 57 12.50 -2.83 -8.36
C THR A 57 13.82 -2.78 -9.15
N ASP A 58 13.74 -2.85 -10.48
CA ASP A 58 14.91 -2.75 -11.36
C ASP A 58 15.72 -1.47 -11.10
N GLN A 59 15.03 -0.38 -10.74
CA GLN A 59 15.65 0.90 -10.37
C GLN A 59 16.38 0.81 -9.04
N GLU A 60 15.81 0.17 -8.01
CA GLU A 60 16.48 -0.04 -6.72
C GLU A 60 17.71 -0.94 -6.85
N ILE A 61 17.65 -1.94 -7.73
CA ILE A 61 18.81 -2.78 -8.07
C ILE A 61 19.89 -1.96 -8.77
N ALA A 62 19.51 -1.11 -9.73
CA ALA A 62 20.43 -0.21 -10.41
C ALA A 62 21.09 0.80 -9.46
N ASP A 63 20.32 1.30 -8.50
CA ASP A 63 20.76 2.24 -7.46
C ASP A 63 21.52 1.56 -6.31
N LYS A 64 21.70 0.23 -6.39
CA LYS A 64 22.34 -0.61 -5.35
C LYS A 64 21.73 -0.41 -3.97
N LYS A 65 20.42 -0.14 -3.93
CA LYS A 65 19.69 -0.01 -2.68
C LYS A 65 19.67 -1.35 -1.97
N ASP A 66 20.07 -1.33 -0.70
CA ASP A 66 19.94 -2.49 0.18
C ASP A 66 18.63 -2.45 0.96
N TYR A 67 18.31 -3.58 1.60
CA TYR A 67 17.11 -3.73 2.43
C TYR A 67 16.97 -2.61 3.48
N ILE A 68 18.08 -2.16 4.06
CA ILE A 68 18.07 -1.15 5.13
C ILE A 68 17.67 0.20 4.56
N GLN A 69 18.19 0.58 3.39
CA GLN A 69 17.84 1.82 2.72
C GLN A 69 16.36 1.86 2.35
N VAL A 70 15.81 0.77 1.80
CA VAL A 70 14.38 0.68 1.48
C VAL A 70 13.52 0.75 2.76
N MET A 71 13.96 0.16 3.86
CA MET A 71 13.27 0.29 5.15
C MET A 71 13.31 1.72 5.73
N TYR A 72 14.39 2.47 5.50
CA TYR A 72 14.43 3.89 5.88
C TYR A 72 13.45 4.72 5.07
N GLU A 73 13.26 4.41 3.79
CA GLU A 73 12.26 5.07 2.94
C GLU A 73 10.84 4.77 3.43
N ASN A 74 10.56 3.51 3.75
CA ASN A 74 9.29 3.11 4.38
C ASN A 74 9.07 3.82 5.71
N LEU A 75 10.09 3.90 6.57
CA LEU A 75 10.00 4.59 7.85
C LEU A 75 9.70 6.07 7.66
N ALA A 76 10.38 6.75 6.73
CA ALA A 76 10.14 8.15 6.43
C ALA A 76 8.71 8.39 5.90
N ALA A 77 8.19 7.50 5.06
CA ALA A 77 6.79 7.56 4.60
C ALA A 77 5.80 7.44 5.77
N LEU A 78 6.06 6.53 6.73
CA LEU A 78 5.24 6.37 7.93
C LEU A 78 5.35 7.56 8.90
N GLU A 79 6.55 8.13 9.08
CA GLU A 79 6.76 9.31 9.91
C GLU A 79 6.03 10.54 9.34
N ASN A 80 5.97 10.69 8.02
CA ASN A 80 5.21 11.77 7.38
C ASN A 80 3.69 11.64 7.59
N ILE A 81 3.19 10.44 7.87
CA ILE A 81 1.77 10.18 8.15
C ILE A 81 1.43 10.44 9.62
N ALA A 82 2.37 10.14 10.51
CA ALA A 82 2.20 10.29 11.96
C ALA A 82 2.33 11.75 12.44
N ASN A 83 2.95 12.62 11.63
CA ASN A 83 3.15 14.05 11.89
C ASN A 83 2.07 14.91 11.26
#